data_AF-A0A2V1D7B8-F1
#
_entry.id   AF-A0A2V1D7B8-F1
#
_cell.length_a   1.000
_cell.length_b   1.000
_cell.length_c   1.000
_cell.angle_alpha   90.00
_cell.angle_beta   90.00
_cell.angle_gamma   90.00
#
_symmetry.space_group_name_H-M   'P 1'
#
loop_
_entity.id
_entity.type
_entity.pdbx_description
1 polymer ?
#
loop_
_entity_poly.entity_id
_entity_poly.type
_entity_poly.pdbx_seq_one_letter_code
_entity_poly.pdbx_strand_id
1 'polypeptide(L)'
;MENDMSENLFFEASVPEADRKETRELVEGLPGHSIIGQWAIGITTVMPPWAVRTELICYKGWHDPRYPSLHATFRLNWVDANGNTSTGHFCAIAHLHQDGEESVQEHSTAVIWARGGPNDWWSRRDPPARRGPPVKTVFELHTGPETRK
;
A
#
# COMPACT_ATOMS: atom_id res chain seq x y z
N MET A 1 -12.92 -0.47 25.07
CA MET A 1 -13.18 -0.46 23.62
C MET A 1 -11.87 -0.87 23.00
N GLU A 2 -11.80 -2.07 22.43
CA GLU A 2 -10.67 -2.43 21.58
C GLU A 2 -10.75 -1.47 20.38
N ASN A 3 -9.75 -0.61 20.21
CA ASN A 3 -9.62 0.15 18.97
C ASN A 3 -9.41 -0.90 17.88
N ASP A 4 -10.34 -0.97 16.93
CA ASP A 4 -10.12 -1.76 15.73
C ASP A 4 -8.96 -1.07 14.99
N MET A 5 -7.76 -1.64 15.10
CA MET A 5 -6.52 -1.05 14.59
C MET A 5 -6.47 -1.09 13.06
N SER A 6 -7.57 -1.42 12.37
CA SER A 6 -7.69 -1.49 10.92
C SER A 6 -9.08 -1.07 10.40
N GLU A 7 -9.70 -0.04 10.98
CA GLU A 7 -11.04 0.49 10.61
C GLU A 7 -11.21 0.85 9.11
N ASN A 8 -10.11 1.11 8.40
CA ASN A 8 -10.13 1.44 6.97
C ASN A 8 -9.67 0.29 6.07
N LEU A 9 -9.52 -0.93 6.60
CA LEU A 9 -9.23 -2.15 5.85
C LEU A 9 -10.51 -2.87 5.42
N PHE A 10 -10.71 -2.95 4.11
CA PHE A 10 -11.83 -3.61 3.46
C PHE A 10 -11.33 -4.77 2.58
N PHE A 11 -12.22 -5.72 2.30
CA PHE A 11 -11.94 -6.89 1.46
C PHE A 11 -12.96 -6.99 0.34
N GLU A 12 -12.50 -7.22 -0.90
CA GLU A 12 -13.42 -7.58 -1.98
C GLU A 12 -14.05 -8.95 -1.70
N ALA A 13 -15.29 -9.14 -2.18
CA ALA A 13 -16.04 -10.37 -1.96
C ALA A 13 -15.32 -11.63 -2.49
N SER A 14 -14.45 -11.47 -3.48
CA SER A 14 -13.62 -12.52 -4.08
C SER A 14 -12.50 -13.05 -3.18
N VAL A 15 -12.13 -12.31 -2.12
CA VAL A 15 -11.08 -12.73 -1.19
C VAL A 15 -11.65 -13.76 -0.20
N PRO A 16 -11.07 -14.97 -0.08
CA PRO A 16 -11.53 -16.00 0.86
C PRO A 16 -11.48 -15.53 2.32
N GLU A 17 -12.47 -15.93 3.12
CA GLU A 17 -12.57 -15.50 4.54
C GLU A 17 -11.32 -15.85 5.38
N ALA A 18 -10.70 -17.00 5.11
CA ALA A 18 -9.45 -17.40 5.77
C ALA A 18 -8.33 -16.38 5.49
N ASP A 19 -8.16 -15.99 4.23
CA ASP A 19 -7.17 -14.98 3.82
C ASP A 19 -7.47 -13.61 4.45
N ARG A 20 -8.76 -13.24 4.59
CA ARG A 20 -9.14 -11.97 5.22
C ARG A 20 -8.68 -11.89 6.66
N LYS A 21 -8.90 -12.97 7.42
CA LYS A 21 -8.49 -13.05 8.82
C LYS A 21 -6.97 -12.97 8.94
N GLU A 22 -6.23 -13.80 8.19
CA GLU A 22 -4.76 -13.81 8.20
C GLU A 22 -4.19 -12.45 7.77
N THR A 23 -4.76 -11.84 6.73
CA THR A 23 -4.35 -10.52 6.25
C THR A 23 -4.57 -9.45 7.30
N ARG A 24 -5.72 -9.44 7.98
CA ARG A 24 -6.02 -8.47 9.04
C ARG A 24 -5.04 -8.58 10.20
N GLU A 25 -4.82 -9.80 10.69
CA GLU A 25 -3.85 -10.07 11.76
C GLU A 25 -2.44 -9.59 11.39
N LEU A 26 -2.02 -9.81 10.14
CA LEU A 26 -0.71 -9.34 9.68
C LEU A 26 -0.66 -7.81 9.60
N VAL A 27 -1.68 -7.17 9.04
CA VAL A 27 -1.76 -5.70 8.90
C VAL A 27 -1.73 -5.01 10.27
N GLU A 28 -2.45 -5.53 11.25
CA GLU A 28 -2.48 -5.00 12.62
C GLU A 28 -1.15 -5.18 13.36
N GLY A 29 -0.35 -6.17 12.97
CA GLY A 29 0.99 -6.41 13.48
C GLY A 29 2.09 -5.60 12.78
N LEU A 30 1.77 -4.83 11.73
CA LEU A 30 2.77 -4.06 10.98
C LEU A 30 3.34 -2.92 11.85
N PRO A 31 4.63 -2.59 11.65
CA PRO A 31 5.25 -1.50 12.39
C PRO A 31 4.67 -0.14 11.94
N GLY A 32 4.77 0.88 12.79
CA GLY A 32 4.12 2.18 12.56
C GLY A 32 4.57 2.95 11.31
N HIS A 33 5.68 2.57 10.67
CA HIS A 33 6.17 3.12 9.40
C HIS A 33 5.70 2.35 8.16
N SER A 34 4.94 1.26 8.32
CA SER A 34 4.32 0.53 7.22
C SER A 34 3.30 1.44 6.53
N ILE A 35 3.38 1.53 5.20
CA ILE A 35 2.37 2.29 4.43
C ILE A 35 1.02 1.57 4.53
N ILE A 36 1.03 0.24 4.42
CA ILE A 36 -0.19 -0.56 4.47
C ILE A 36 -0.85 -0.40 5.85
N GLY A 37 -0.09 -0.52 6.93
CA GLY A 37 -0.57 -0.30 8.30
C GLY A 37 -1.09 1.11 8.52
N GLN A 38 -0.37 2.15 8.08
CA GLN A 38 -0.83 3.54 8.18
C GLN A 38 -2.16 3.76 7.43
N TRP A 39 -2.28 3.22 6.22
CA TRP A 39 -3.51 3.33 5.44
C TRP A 39 -4.68 2.58 6.07
N ALA A 40 -4.44 1.42 6.69
CA ALA A 40 -5.45 0.66 7.40
C ALA A 40 -6.09 1.44 8.56
N ILE A 41 -5.36 2.39 9.16
CA ILE A 41 -5.87 3.30 10.21
C ILE A 41 -6.19 4.71 9.73
N GLY A 42 -6.20 4.95 8.41
CA GLY A 42 -6.59 6.24 7.85
C GLY A 42 -5.49 7.30 7.78
N ILE A 43 -4.22 6.93 8.01
CA ILE A 43 -3.06 7.82 7.92
C ILE A 43 -2.48 7.78 6.50
N THR A 44 -2.24 8.95 5.93
CA THR A 44 -1.53 9.13 4.65
C THR A 44 -0.63 10.35 4.70
N THR A 45 0.48 10.32 3.97
CA THR A 45 1.43 11.45 3.84
C THR A 45 0.85 12.59 2.99
N VAL A 46 0.00 12.25 2.02
CA VAL A 46 -0.62 13.21 1.11
C VAL A 46 -2.08 12.82 0.90
N MET A 47 -2.95 13.80 1.05
CA MET A 47 -4.37 13.71 0.72
C MET A 47 -4.71 14.81 -0.29
N PRO A 48 -5.25 14.48 -1.47
CA PRO A 48 -5.64 15.50 -2.43
C PRO A 48 -6.81 16.34 -1.87
N PRO A 49 -7.01 17.60 -2.31
CA PRO A 49 -7.95 18.53 -1.68
C PRO A 49 -9.43 18.08 -1.68
N TRP A 50 -9.77 17.14 -2.56
CA TRP A 50 -11.13 16.62 -2.70
C TRP A 50 -11.39 15.37 -1.86
N ALA A 51 -10.35 14.73 -1.31
CA ALA A 51 -10.48 13.51 -0.52
C ALA A 51 -10.74 13.85 0.95
N VAL A 52 -11.61 13.06 1.58
CA VAL A 52 -12.00 13.24 2.99
C VAL A 52 -11.47 12.13 3.89
N ARG A 53 -11.11 10.97 3.32
CA ARG A 53 -10.48 9.84 4.01
C ARG A 53 -9.76 8.92 3.02
N THR A 54 -9.09 7.90 3.55
CA THR A 54 -8.49 6.81 2.79
C THR A 54 -9.21 5.49 3.02
N GLU A 55 -9.12 4.57 2.07
CA GLU A 55 -9.55 3.19 2.20
C GLU A 55 -8.47 2.25 1.67
N LEU A 56 -8.15 1.22 2.45
CA LEU A 56 -7.28 0.14 2.05
C LEU A 56 -8.14 -1.07 1.63
N ILE A 57 -8.17 -1.37 0.34
CA ILE A 57 -8.98 -2.49 -0.17
C ILE A 57 -8.08 -3.65 -0.57
N CYS A 58 -8.15 -4.76 0.16
CA CYS A 58 -7.59 -6.03 -0.28
C CYS A 58 -8.50 -6.64 -1.35
N TYR A 59 -8.04 -6.65 -2.60
CA TYR A 59 -8.82 -7.15 -3.75
C TYR A 59 -8.32 -8.48 -4.31
N LYS A 60 -7.15 -8.93 -3.84
CA LYS A 60 -6.63 -10.27 -4.05
C LYS A 60 -6.00 -10.75 -2.75
N GLY A 61 -6.48 -11.88 -2.24
CA GLY A 61 -5.91 -12.57 -1.08
C GLY A 61 -4.52 -13.13 -1.38
N TRP A 62 -4.10 -14.14 -0.63
CA TRP A 62 -2.77 -14.71 -0.76
C TRP A 62 -2.62 -15.44 -2.09
N HIS A 63 -1.74 -14.94 -2.95
CA HIS A 63 -1.45 -15.58 -4.23
C HIS A 63 0.04 -15.50 -4.60
N ASP A 64 0.48 -16.49 -5.36
CA ASP A 64 1.83 -16.57 -5.91
C ASP A 64 1.77 -16.41 -7.44
N PRO A 65 1.99 -15.20 -7.98
CA PRO A 65 2.09 -14.99 -9.42
C PRO A 65 3.45 -15.42 -10.01
N ARG A 66 4.32 -16.09 -9.22
CA ARG A 66 5.71 -16.54 -9.42
C ARG A 66 6.77 -15.53 -8.98
N TYR A 67 7.41 -15.82 -7.83
CA TYR A 67 8.65 -15.26 -7.23
C TYR A 67 8.70 -13.72 -7.06
N PRO A 68 9.08 -13.18 -5.88
CA PRO A 68 9.83 -13.86 -4.83
C PRO A 68 9.04 -14.34 -3.62
N SER A 69 7.77 -13.97 -3.41
CA SER A 69 7.00 -14.46 -2.26
C SER A 69 5.48 -14.31 -2.40
N LEU A 70 4.76 -15.19 -1.70
CA LEU A 70 3.30 -15.18 -1.50
C LEU A 70 2.87 -13.85 -0.89
N HIS A 71 1.90 -13.16 -1.53
CA HIS A 71 1.46 -11.84 -1.11
C HIS A 71 -0.03 -11.61 -1.31
N ALA A 72 -0.58 -10.66 -0.56
CA ALA A 72 -1.90 -10.08 -0.77
C ALA A 72 -1.75 -8.75 -1.54
N THR A 73 -2.72 -8.42 -2.40
CA THR A 73 -2.72 -7.14 -3.15
C THR A 73 -3.80 -6.19 -2.64
N PHE A 74 -3.40 -4.95 -2.42
CA PHE A 74 -4.24 -3.88 -1.92
C PHE A 74 -4.33 -2.72 -2.92
N ARG A 75 -5.48 -2.05 -2.95
CA ARG A 75 -5.61 -0.70 -3.51
C ARG A 75 -5.62 0.29 -2.36
N LEU A 76 -4.80 1.32 -2.52
CA LEU A 76 -4.78 2.48 -1.65
C LEU A 76 -5.69 3.53 -2.29
N ASN A 77 -6.96 3.60 -1.89
CA ASN A 77 -7.96 4.53 -2.42
C ASN A 77 -8.14 5.81 -1.60
N TRP A 78 -8.27 6.94 -2.27
CA TRP A 78 -8.89 8.11 -1.66
C TRP A 78 -10.41 8.05 -1.79
N VAL A 79 -11.11 8.55 -0.80
CA VAL A 79 -12.58 8.63 -0.78
C VAL A 79 -13.01 10.09 -0.81
N ASP A 80 -13.92 10.44 -1.71
CA ASP A 80 -14.53 11.76 -1.75
C ASP A 80 -15.62 11.94 -0.66
N ALA A 81 -16.15 13.16 -0.54
CA ALA A 81 -17.21 13.47 0.43
C ALA A 81 -18.53 12.69 0.22
N ASN A 82 -18.72 12.07 -0.94
CA ASN A 82 -19.89 11.25 -1.26
C ASN A 82 -19.65 9.75 -0.99
N GLY A 83 -18.46 9.38 -0.50
CA GLY A 83 -18.10 7.98 -0.30
C GLY A 83 -17.60 7.28 -1.56
N ASN A 84 -17.31 8.00 -2.64
CA ASN A 84 -16.85 7.38 -3.87
C ASN A 84 -15.35 7.09 -3.83
N THR A 85 -15.00 5.83 -4.09
CA THR A 85 -13.64 5.38 -4.46
C THR A 85 -13.59 5.18 -5.97
N SER A 86 -13.46 6.27 -6.70
CA SER A 86 -13.47 6.17 -8.16
C SER A 86 -12.21 5.46 -8.64
N THR A 87 -12.36 4.48 -9.53
CA THR A 87 -11.29 3.57 -10.01
C THR A 87 -10.16 4.25 -10.77
N GLY A 88 -10.33 5.52 -11.17
CA GLY A 88 -9.27 6.38 -11.71
C GLY A 88 -8.56 7.24 -10.65
N HIS A 89 -8.92 7.09 -9.38
CA HIS A 89 -8.49 7.95 -8.27
C HIS A 89 -7.94 7.15 -7.09
N PHE A 90 -7.32 5.99 -7.36
CA PHE A 90 -6.52 5.31 -6.34
C PHE A 90 -5.08 5.84 -6.36
N CYS A 91 -4.50 5.96 -5.17
CA CYS A 91 -3.16 6.44 -4.93
C CYS A 91 -2.11 5.47 -5.47
N ALA A 92 -2.24 4.19 -5.11
CA ALA A 92 -1.28 3.16 -5.43
C ALA A 92 -1.85 1.75 -5.34
N ILE A 93 -1.16 0.80 -5.96
CA ILE A 93 -1.30 -0.62 -5.65
C ILE A 93 -0.20 -0.99 -4.67
N ALA A 94 -0.54 -1.69 -3.60
CA ALA A 94 0.42 -2.23 -2.65
C ALA A 94 0.37 -3.75 -2.60
N HIS A 95 1.50 -4.37 -2.27
CA HIS A 95 1.61 -5.78 -1.94
C HIS A 95 2.14 -5.93 -0.53
N LEU A 96 1.47 -6.75 0.28
CA LEU A 96 1.97 -7.22 1.56
C LEU A 96 2.41 -8.66 1.39
N HIS A 97 3.68 -8.92 1.61
CA HIS A 97 4.24 -10.27 1.57
C HIS A 97 4.10 -10.92 2.95
N GLN A 98 3.99 -12.25 3.00
CA GLN A 98 3.74 -12.99 4.25
C GLN A 98 4.83 -12.79 5.32
N ASP A 99 6.04 -12.42 4.94
CA ASP A 99 7.16 -12.09 5.81
C ASP A 99 7.12 -10.63 6.32
N GLY A 100 6.08 -9.87 5.95
CA GLY A 100 5.90 -8.47 6.31
C GLY A 100 6.60 -7.49 5.36
N GLU A 101 7.25 -7.95 4.28
CA GLU A 101 7.76 -7.05 3.25
C GLU A 101 6.62 -6.33 2.53
N GLU A 102 6.90 -5.10 2.10
CA GLU A 102 5.92 -4.24 1.44
C GLU A 102 6.46 -3.72 0.13
N SER A 103 5.61 -3.70 -0.90
CA SER A 103 5.87 -2.94 -2.11
C SER A 103 4.67 -2.07 -2.45
N VAL A 104 4.92 -0.88 -2.99
CA VAL A 104 3.90 0.09 -3.36
C VAL A 104 4.24 0.68 -4.71
N GLN A 105 3.32 0.58 -5.67
CA GLN A 105 3.41 1.18 -6.98
C GLN A 105 2.42 2.32 -7.12
N GLU A 106 2.93 3.55 -7.21
CA GLU A 106 2.11 4.74 -7.38
C GLU A 106 1.37 4.74 -8.72
N HIS A 107 0.09 5.10 -8.71
CA HIS A 107 -0.73 5.09 -9.90
C HIS A 107 -0.30 6.18 -10.91
N SER A 108 -0.08 7.40 -10.43
CA SER A 108 0.21 8.57 -11.27
C SER A 108 1.63 8.57 -11.84
N THR A 109 2.61 8.14 -11.05
CA THR A 109 4.03 8.23 -11.40
C THR A 109 4.61 6.90 -11.86
N ALA A 110 3.93 5.77 -11.57
CA ALA A 110 4.46 4.41 -11.72
C ALA A 110 5.75 4.13 -10.94
N VAL A 111 6.15 5.01 -10.01
CA VAL A 111 7.27 4.78 -9.10
C VAL A 111 6.94 3.61 -8.20
N ILE A 112 7.91 2.70 -8.05
CA ILE A 112 7.81 1.55 -7.17
C ILE A 112 8.68 1.81 -5.94
N TRP A 113 8.05 1.76 -4.78
CA TRP A 113 8.68 1.71 -3.48
C TRP A 113 8.68 0.27 -3.01
N ALA A 114 9.81 -0.23 -2.52
CA ALA A 114 9.90 -1.56 -1.94
C ALA A 114 10.72 -1.54 -0.66
N ARG A 115 10.16 -2.12 0.41
CA ARG A 115 10.82 -2.31 1.70
C ARG A 115 11.38 -3.73 1.74
N GLY A 116 12.67 -3.85 2.06
CA GLY A 116 13.34 -5.14 2.19
C GLY A 116 13.68 -5.45 3.64
N GLY A 117 13.28 -6.61 4.13
CA GLY A 117 13.62 -7.13 5.46
C GLY A 117 13.14 -6.27 6.66
N PRO A 118 13.73 -6.48 7.85
CA PRO A 118 13.31 -5.83 9.11
C PRO A 118 13.71 -4.36 9.24
N ASN A 119 14.38 -3.79 8.22
CA ASN A 119 14.87 -2.42 8.29
C ASN A 119 13.78 -1.42 7.84
N ASP A 120 13.77 -0.23 8.42
CA ASP A 120 12.74 0.81 8.17
C ASP A 120 12.97 1.58 6.86
N TRP A 121 13.73 1.01 5.93
CA TRP A 121 14.21 1.71 4.74
C TRP A 121 13.45 1.28 3.49
N TRP A 122 13.07 2.27 2.69
CA TRP A 122 12.44 2.05 1.40
C TRP A 122 13.45 2.20 0.26
N SER A 123 13.37 1.32 -0.72
CA SER A 123 14.06 1.44 -1.99
C SER A 123 13.12 2.04 -3.03
N ARG A 124 13.58 3.08 -3.74
CA ARG A 124 12.85 3.71 -4.83
C ARG A 124 13.31 3.16 -6.17
N ARG A 125 12.37 2.84 -7.05
CA ARG A 125 12.63 2.47 -8.45
C ARG A 125 11.73 3.31 -9.35
N ASP A 126 12.33 4.22 -10.10
CA ASP A 126 11.62 5.03 -11.08
C ASP A 126 11.30 4.20 -12.34
N PRO A 127 10.17 4.47 -13.02
CA PRO A 127 9.87 3.84 -14.30
C PRO A 127 10.90 4.26 -15.37
N PRO A 128 11.02 3.52 -16.48
CA PRO A 128 11.89 3.90 -17.58
C PRO A 128 11.58 5.32 -18.08
N ALA A 129 12.61 6.14 -18.29
CA ALA A 129 12.54 7.57 -18.65
C ALA A 129 11.69 7.92 -19.89
N ARG A 130 11.28 6.91 -20.67
CA ARG A 130 10.36 7.07 -21.82
C ARG A 130 8.96 7.54 -21.42
N ARG A 131 8.64 7.63 -20.14
CA ARG A 131 7.33 8.08 -19.62
C ARG A 131 7.25 9.59 -19.29
N GLY A 132 8.29 10.37 -19.55
CA GLY A 132 8.33 11.82 -19.31
C GLY A 132 9.18 12.21 -18.09
N PRO A 133 9.25 13.51 -17.75
CA PRO A 133 10.04 13.98 -16.61
C PRO A 133 9.50 13.41 -15.29
N PRO A 134 10.36 13.27 -14.25
CA PRO A 134 9.92 12.83 -12.92
C PRO A 134 8.82 13.75 -12.38
N VAL A 135 7.66 13.18 -12.09
CA VAL A 135 6.57 13.89 -11.40
C VAL A 135 6.79 13.75 -9.90
N LYS A 136 6.36 14.75 -9.11
CA LYS A 136 6.40 14.65 -7.64
C LYS A 136 5.63 13.40 -7.20
N THR A 137 6.28 12.55 -6.42
CA THR A 137 5.69 11.32 -5.89
C THR A 137 4.67 11.62 -4.80
N VAL A 138 3.70 10.72 -4.64
CA VAL A 138 2.70 10.82 -3.56
C VAL A 138 3.32 10.44 -2.23
N PHE A 139 4.17 9.42 -2.25
CA PHE A 139 4.92 9.02 -1.07
C PHE A 139 6.31 9.67 -1.07
N GLU A 140 6.67 10.24 0.06
CA GLU A 140 8.02 10.71 0.36
C GLU A 140 8.56 9.82 1.50
N LEU A 141 8.99 8.61 1.15
CA LEU A 141 9.41 7.60 2.12
C LEU A 141 10.87 7.74 2.47
N HIS A 142 11.20 7.40 3.72
CA HIS A 142 12.58 7.42 4.18
C HIS A 142 13.40 6.34 3.46
N THR A 143 14.31 6.79 2.59
CA THR A 143 15.20 5.90 1.86
C THR A 143 16.44 5.59 2.68
N GLY A 144 16.90 4.34 2.64
CA GLY A 144 18.19 3.96 3.20
C GLY A 144 19.36 4.64 2.47
N PRO A 145 20.59 4.58 3.03
CA PRO A 145 21.77 5.06 2.34
C PRO A 145 21.90 4.39 0.97
N GLU A 146 22.11 5.18 -0.09
CA GLU A 146 22.28 4.66 -1.45
C GLU A 146 23.46 3.68 -1.48
N THR A 147 23.18 2.38 -1.56
CA THR A 147 24.21 1.42 -1.98
C THR A 147 24.45 1.67 -3.46
N ARG A 148 25.42 2.53 -3.77
CA ARG A 148 25.99 2.67 -5.11
C ARG A 148 26.39 1.27 -5.58
N LYS A 149 25.74 0.77 -6.63
CA LYS A 149 26.21 -0.39 -7.40
C LYS A 149 27.27 0.06 -8.39
#